data_AF-A0A3D5DU88-F1
#
_entry.id   AF-A0A3D5DU88-F1
#
_cell.length_a   1.000
_cell.length_b   1.000
_cell.length_c   1.000
_cell.angle_alpha   90.00
_cell.angle_beta   90.00
_cell.angle_gamma   90.00
#
_symmetry.space_group_name_H-M   'P 1'
#
loop_
_entity.id
_entity.type
_entity.pdbx_description
1 polymer ?
#
loop_
_entity_poly.entity_id
_entity_poly.type
_entity_poly.pdbx_seq_one_letter_code
_entity_poly.pdbx_strand_id
1 'polypeptide(L)'
;MTQSLFNWCQDLEMALQNGGEHDPELRTARLEMAAEWLRRFPREDGLTTGNFRRALADSYFETGQQETADELYQSWLEEDPAWGWGWIGWADCYTPFGPDKAQDYPRAEEILHRGYAVPGVREAEHIAGRLALICEKTGRPDEARELRRQAEQARQRAGRRVPRVTAWAESAQAGEPRTAKQQPRTAKQHPAGKTGRNQPCPCGSGKKFKKCCGAPAQS
;
A
#
# COMPACT_ATOMS: atom_id res chain seq x y z
N MET A 1 3.78 9.93 -18.55
CA MET A 1 5.10 9.28 -18.33
C MET A 1 5.43 9.21 -16.83
N THR A 2 5.02 10.20 -16.03
CA THR A 2 5.18 10.24 -14.56
C THR A 2 4.46 9.12 -13.81
N GLN A 3 3.24 8.72 -14.19
CA GLN A 3 2.51 7.61 -13.54
C GLN A 3 3.31 6.29 -13.52
N SER A 4 4.17 6.05 -14.52
CA SER A 4 5.01 4.85 -14.53
C SER A 4 6.07 4.86 -13.44
N LEU A 5 6.56 6.03 -13.04
CA LEU A 5 7.57 6.18 -12.00
C LEU A 5 6.94 5.98 -10.62
N PHE A 6 5.80 6.63 -10.36
CA PHE A 6 5.08 6.50 -9.08
C PHE A 6 4.69 5.04 -8.81
N ASN A 7 4.15 4.34 -9.82
CA ASN A 7 3.81 2.92 -9.68
C ASN A 7 5.05 2.08 -9.37
N TRP A 8 6.16 2.30 -10.08
CA TRP A 8 7.41 1.59 -9.81
C TRP A 8 7.97 1.83 -8.42
N CYS A 9 7.91 3.07 -7.93
CA CYS A 9 8.37 3.42 -6.60
C CYS A 9 7.51 2.75 -5.51
N GLN A 10 6.20 2.61 -5.73
CA GLN A 10 5.31 1.90 -4.83
C GLN A 10 5.53 0.37 -4.89
N ASP A 11 5.69 -0.19 -6.09
CA ASP A 11 5.99 -1.61 -6.26
C ASP A 11 7.32 -1.99 -5.60
N LEU A 12 8.35 -1.13 -5.74
CA LEU A 12 9.63 -1.31 -5.08
C LEU A 12 9.50 -1.21 -3.55
N GLU A 13 8.75 -0.23 -3.03
CA GLU A 13 8.52 -0.09 -1.59
C GLU A 13 7.86 -1.35 -1.01
N MET A 14 6.83 -1.85 -1.66
CA MET A 14 6.14 -3.08 -1.26
C MET A 14 7.04 -4.31 -1.33
N ALA A 15 7.89 -4.42 -2.37
CA ALA A 15 8.85 -5.50 -2.48
C ALA A 15 9.90 -5.46 -1.36
N LEU A 16 10.40 -4.26 -1.01
CA LEU A 16 11.30 -4.06 0.11
C LEU A 16 10.63 -4.39 1.44
N GLN A 17 9.35 -4.07 1.61
CA GLN A 17 8.61 -4.45 2.82
C GLN A 17 8.51 -5.96 2.98
N ASN A 18 8.07 -6.65 1.92
CA ASN A 18 7.92 -8.10 1.96
C ASN A 18 9.26 -8.82 2.17
N GLY A 19 10.33 -8.35 1.53
CA GLY A 19 11.68 -8.90 1.73
C GLY A 19 12.26 -8.57 3.10
N GLY A 20 11.95 -7.37 3.61
CA GLY A 20 12.45 -6.85 4.87
C GLY A 20 12.07 -7.66 6.10
N GLU A 21 10.95 -8.40 6.05
CA GLU A 21 10.56 -9.31 7.12
C GLU A 21 11.67 -10.32 7.45
N HIS A 22 12.38 -10.79 6.43
CA HIS A 22 13.42 -11.82 6.53
C HIS A 22 14.84 -11.28 6.35
N ASP A 23 15.00 -10.06 5.81
CA ASP A 23 16.30 -9.47 5.49
C ASP A 23 16.42 -8.03 6.05
N PRO A 24 17.29 -7.80 7.06
CA PRO A 24 17.50 -6.47 7.62
C PRO A 24 18.11 -5.46 6.63
N GLU A 25 18.84 -5.90 5.61
CA GLU A 25 19.36 -5.00 4.57
C GLU A 25 18.23 -4.43 3.72
N LEU A 26 17.22 -5.26 3.39
CA LEU A 26 16.04 -4.81 2.65
C LEU A 26 15.16 -3.86 3.47
N ARG A 27 15.06 -4.04 4.79
CA ARG A 27 14.43 -3.04 5.68
C ARG A 27 15.17 -1.71 5.67
N THR A 28 16.49 -1.75 5.75
CA THR A 28 17.32 -0.54 5.69
C THR A 28 17.12 0.18 4.36
N ALA A 29 17.08 -0.55 3.25
CA ALA A 29 16.79 0.02 1.94
C ALA A 29 15.38 0.64 1.85
N ARG A 30 14.35 0.03 2.47
CA ARG A 30 13.00 0.62 2.57
C ARG A 30 13.03 1.96 3.29
N LEU A 31 13.72 2.01 4.44
CA LEU A 31 13.88 3.22 5.25
C LEU A 31 14.56 4.34 4.45
N GLU A 32 15.72 4.05 3.85
CA GLU A 32 16.48 5.02 3.06
C GLU A 32 15.68 5.53 1.86
N MET A 33 14.99 4.65 1.16
CA MET A 33 14.16 5.01 0.02
C MET A 33 13.00 5.91 0.43
N ALA A 34 12.29 5.57 1.51
CA ALA A 34 11.17 6.36 1.99
C ALA A 34 11.60 7.76 2.48
N ALA A 35 12.71 7.82 3.22
CA ALA A 35 13.30 9.08 3.66
C ALA A 35 13.70 9.96 2.46
N GLU A 36 14.37 9.38 1.46
CA GLU A 36 14.80 10.11 0.27
C GLU A 36 13.61 10.60 -0.57
N TRP A 37 12.55 9.79 -0.67
CA TRP A 37 11.32 10.19 -1.36
C TRP A 37 10.71 11.44 -0.71
N LEU A 38 10.45 11.40 0.59
CA LEU A 38 9.82 12.50 1.32
C LEU A 38 10.68 13.77 1.27
N ARG A 39 12.01 13.63 1.28
CA ARG A 39 12.94 14.76 1.16
C ARG A 39 12.95 15.37 -0.24
N ARG A 40 12.84 14.57 -1.30
CA ARG A 40 12.92 15.03 -2.70
C ARG A 40 11.62 15.58 -3.23
N PHE A 41 10.49 15.06 -2.75
CA PHE A 41 9.16 15.39 -3.22
C PHE A 41 8.28 15.97 -2.11
N PRO A 42 8.71 17.05 -1.40
CA PRO A 42 7.97 17.59 -0.24
C PRO A 42 6.63 18.24 -0.61
N ARG A 43 6.38 18.46 -1.91
CA ARG A 43 5.13 19.02 -2.43
C ARG A 43 4.22 17.97 -3.08
N GLU A 44 4.68 16.72 -3.14
CA GLU A 44 3.81 15.63 -3.56
C GLU A 44 2.81 15.36 -2.43
N ASP A 45 1.54 15.26 -2.75
CA ASP A 45 0.47 15.04 -1.79
C ASP A 45 -0.36 13.80 -2.15
N GLY A 46 -1.30 13.47 -1.27
CA GLY A 46 -2.20 12.33 -1.47
C GLY A 46 -1.56 10.97 -1.17
N LEU A 47 -2.00 9.95 -1.93
CA LEU A 47 -1.81 8.55 -1.56
C LEU A 47 -0.34 8.14 -1.49
N THR A 48 0.47 8.56 -2.47
CA THR A 48 1.89 8.16 -2.54
C THR A 48 2.68 8.71 -1.36
N THR A 49 2.51 9.98 -1.03
CA THR A 49 3.15 10.59 0.15
C THR A 49 2.70 9.90 1.44
N GLY A 50 1.41 9.58 1.57
CA GLY A 50 0.91 8.80 2.71
C GLY A 50 1.55 7.42 2.83
N ASN A 51 1.72 6.71 1.70
CA ASN A 51 2.36 5.39 1.69
C ASN A 51 3.84 5.48 2.09
N PHE A 52 4.58 6.47 1.59
CA PHE A 52 5.98 6.68 1.99
C PHE A 52 6.16 7.16 3.44
N ARG A 53 5.23 7.97 3.96
CA ARG A 53 5.19 8.33 5.38
C ARG A 53 5.07 7.09 6.25
N ARG A 54 4.09 6.22 5.96
CA ARG A 54 3.94 4.93 6.63
C ARG A 54 5.18 4.05 6.47
N ALA A 55 5.70 3.91 5.25
CA ALA A 55 6.88 3.09 5.00
C ALA A 55 8.08 3.51 5.84
N LEU A 56 8.29 4.82 5.99
CA LEU A 56 9.35 5.36 6.83
C LEU A 56 9.12 5.03 8.31
N ALA A 57 7.94 5.34 8.86
CA ALA A 57 7.65 5.15 10.27
C ALA A 57 7.61 3.65 10.65
N ASP A 58 6.97 2.81 9.82
CA ASP A 58 6.93 1.36 10.01
C ASP A 58 8.35 0.77 10.04
N SER A 59 9.25 1.23 9.15
CA SER A 59 10.65 0.77 9.14
C SER A 59 11.42 1.19 10.41
N TYR A 60 11.17 2.39 10.94
CA TYR A 60 11.73 2.79 12.24
C TYR A 60 11.24 1.89 13.37
N PHE A 61 9.94 1.60 13.39
CA PHE A 61 9.35 0.71 14.39
C PHE A 61 9.93 -0.71 14.32
N GLU A 62 10.03 -1.27 13.11
CA GLU A 62 10.58 -2.61 12.85
C GLU A 62 12.07 -2.72 13.20
N THR A 63 12.81 -1.61 13.19
CA THR A 63 14.23 -1.54 13.58
C THR A 63 14.43 -1.19 15.06
N GLY A 64 13.36 -1.18 15.86
CA GLY A 64 13.41 -0.92 17.31
C GLY A 64 13.46 0.56 17.69
N GLN A 65 13.33 1.47 16.72
CA GLN A 65 13.28 2.92 16.92
C GLN A 65 11.83 3.39 17.08
N GLN A 66 11.15 2.84 18.08
CA GLN A 66 9.72 3.06 18.30
C GLN A 66 9.39 4.53 18.59
N GLU A 67 10.22 5.22 19.38
CA GLU A 67 10.04 6.64 19.71
C GLU A 67 10.05 7.51 18.45
N THR A 68 10.98 7.27 17.53
CA THR A 68 11.05 7.98 16.24
C THR A 68 9.80 7.73 15.38
N ALA A 69 9.31 6.49 15.34
CA ALA A 69 8.07 6.17 14.61
C ALA A 69 6.85 6.89 15.21
N ASP A 70 6.73 6.90 16.53
CA ASP A 70 5.68 7.61 17.28
C ASP A 70 5.72 9.11 17.01
N GLU A 71 6.89 9.74 17.08
CA GLU A 71 7.08 11.18 16.79
C GLU A 71 6.68 11.54 15.35
N LEU A 72 7.06 10.71 14.37
CA LEU A 72 6.71 10.92 12.97
C LEU A 72 5.19 10.85 12.76
N TYR A 73 4.55 9.79 13.26
CA TYR A 73 3.10 9.64 13.16
C TYR A 73 2.37 10.77 13.86
N GLN A 74 2.79 11.13 15.08
CA GLN A 74 2.20 12.23 15.82
C GLN A 74 2.30 13.54 15.04
N SER A 75 3.49 13.89 14.53
CA SER A 75 3.72 15.11 13.74
C SER A 75 2.81 15.18 12.51
N TRP A 76 2.72 14.09 11.74
CA TRP A 76 1.87 14.06 10.55
C TRP A 76 0.37 14.10 10.86
N LEU A 77 -0.06 13.54 12.00
CA LEU A 77 -1.46 13.54 12.42
C LEU A 77 -1.86 14.83 13.14
N GLU A 78 -0.91 15.60 13.68
CA GLU A 78 -1.12 16.99 14.09
C GLU A 78 -1.34 17.91 12.87
N GLU A 79 -0.61 17.67 11.78
CA GLU A 79 -0.78 18.39 10.51
C GLU A 79 -2.09 18.01 9.79
N ASP A 80 -2.40 16.72 9.72
CA ASP A 80 -3.60 16.19 9.05
C ASP A 80 -4.30 15.10 9.90
N PRO A 81 -5.11 15.52 10.89
CA PRO A 81 -5.81 14.58 11.77
C PRO A 81 -6.87 13.76 11.04
N ALA A 82 -7.30 14.18 9.85
CA ALA A 82 -8.27 13.43 9.05
C ALA A 82 -7.63 12.28 8.26
N TRP A 83 -6.31 12.07 8.35
CA TRP A 83 -5.59 11.00 7.68
C TRP A 83 -5.81 9.63 8.36
N GLY A 84 -6.90 8.96 7.98
CA GLY A 84 -7.27 7.67 8.55
C GLY A 84 -6.20 6.59 8.41
N TRP A 85 -5.55 6.49 7.25
CA TRP A 85 -4.44 5.55 7.05
C TRP A 85 -3.21 5.85 7.91
N GLY A 86 -3.05 7.08 8.39
CA GLY A 86 -2.03 7.44 9.37
C GLY A 86 -2.34 6.86 10.74
N TRP A 87 -3.57 7.06 11.24
CA TRP A 87 -4.02 6.45 12.50
C TRP A 87 -3.95 4.91 12.46
N ILE A 88 -4.37 4.32 11.32
CA ILE A 88 -4.32 2.87 11.13
C ILE A 88 -2.87 2.38 11.10
N GLY A 89 -1.99 3.04 10.34
CA GLY A 89 -0.57 2.63 10.24
C GLY A 89 0.14 2.70 11.59
N TRP A 90 -0.12 3.77 12.36
CA TRP A 90 0.44 3.92 13.69
C TRP A 90 -0.02 2.81 14.64
N ALA A 91 -1.31 2.48 14.64
CA ALA A 91 -1.84 1.40 15.46
C ALA A 91 -1.35 0.01 15.01
N ASP A 92 -1.24 -0.22 13.69
CA ASP A 92 -0.78 -1.48 13.12
C ASP A 92 0.66 -1.81 13.57
N CYS A 93 1.50 -0.80 13.81
CA CYS A 93 2.85 -0.98 14.40
C CYS A 93 2.81 -1.71 15.76
N TYR A 94 1.78 -1.45 16.56
CA TYR A 94 1.60 -2.06 17.88
C TYR A 94 0.86 -3.40 17.83
N THR A 95 0.20 -3.73 16.72
CA THR A 95 -0.43 -5.04 16.49
C THR A 95 0.15 -5.74 15.26
N PRO A 96 1.47 -5.98 15.22
CA PRO A 96 2.11 -6.64 14.08
C PRO A 96 1.54 -8.05 13.90
N PHE A 97 1.43 -8.46 12.63
CA PHE A 97 1.04 -9.82 12.28
C PHE A 97 2.23 -10.78 12.44
N GLY A 98 1.97 -11.97 12.97
CA GLY A 98 2.97 -13.03 13.10
C GLY A 98 2.83 -13.78 14.42
N PRO A 99 3.11 -15.09 14.44
CA PRO A 99 2.93 -15.93 15.64
C PRO A 99 3.84 -15.51 16.80
N ASP A 100 5.01 -14.94 16.52
CA ASP A 100 6.03 -14.60 17.51
C ASP A 100 6.14 -13.10 17.78
N LYS A 101 5.22 -12.30 17.24
CA LYS A 101 5.24 -10.85 17.41
C LYS A 101 4.38 -10.45 18.60
N ALA A 102 4.98 -9.80 19.58
CA ALA A 102 4.26 -9.22 20.70
C ALA A 102 3.30 -8.14 20.21
N GLN A 103 2.08 -8.14 20.74
CA GLN A 103 1.03 -7.18 20.38
C GLN A 103 0.63 -6.36 21.61
N ASP A 104 0.59 -5.05 21.44
CA ASP A 104 0.11 -4.08 22.42
C ASP A 104 -1.27 -3.57 22.00
N TYR A 105 -2.28 -4.38 22.29
CA TYR A 105 -3.67 -4.03 22.02
C TYR A 105 -4.14 -2.75 22.72
N PRO A 106 -3.83 -2.49 24.00
CA PRO A 106 -4.20 -1.24 24.66
C PRO A 106 -3.67 -0.01 23.92
N ARG A 107 -2.40 -0.01 23.51
CA ARG A 107 -1.81 1.13 22.80
C ARG A 107 -2.43 1.31 21.40
N ALA A 108 -2.61 0.23 20.65
CA ALA A 108 -3.25 0.29 19.34
C ALA A 108 -4.70 0.79 19.42
N GLU A 109 -5.45 0.34 20.42
CA GLU A 109 -6.83 0.77 20.67
C GLU A 109 -6.90 2.25 21.05
N GLU A 110 -6.00 2.74 21.90
CA GLU A 110 -5.88 4.17 22.25
C GLU A 110 -5.71 5.03 20.98
N ILE A 111 -4.75 4.67 20.11
CA ILE A 111 -4.45 5.38 18.86
C ILE A 111 -5.67 5.37 17.93
N LEU A 112 -6.31 4.21 17.75
CA LEU A 112 -7.47 4.08 16.87
C LEU A 112 -8.69 4.85 17.39
N HIS A 113 -8.93 4.88 18.70
CA HIS A 113 -10.01 5.68 19.27
C HIS A 113 -9.77 7.18 19.08
N ARG A 114 -8.52 7.66 19.25
CA ARG A 114 -8.16 9.05 18.95
C ARG A 114 -8.48 9.39 17.50
N GLY A 115 -8.07 8.54 16.55
CA GLY A 115 -8.39 8.73 15.13
C GLY A 115 -9.88 8.68 14.82
N TYR A 116 -10.61 7.71 15.38
CA TYR A 116 -12.04 7.55 15.16
C TYR A 116 -12.88 8.71 15.71
N ALA A 117 -12.38 9.39 16.76
CA ALA A 117 -13.01 10.57 17.33
C ALA A 117 -12.84 11.83 16.47
N VAL A 118 -11.93 11.85 15.49
CA VAL A 118 -11.71 13.01 14.62
C VAL A 118 -12.93 13.22 13.71
N PRO A 119 -13.61 14.39 13.77
CA PRO A 119 -14.74 14.67 12.90
C PRO A 119 -14.35 14.63 11.41
N GLY A 120 -15.01 13.77 10.65
CA GLY A 120 -14.76 13.65 9.21
C GLY A 120 -13.45 12.92 8.85
N VAL A 121 -12.87 12.15 9.78
CA VAL A 121 -11.71 11.30 9.48
C VAL A 121 -11.98 10.43 8.26
N ARG A 122 -11.02 10.41 7.34
CA ARG A 122 -11.08 9.55 6.16
C ARG A 122 -10.93 8.09 6.62
N GLU A 123 -11.49 7.15 5.88
CA GLU A 123 -11.44 5.71 6.19
C GLU A 123 -11.92 5.34 7.62
N ALA A 124 -12.86 6.10 8.18
CA ALA A 124 -13.45 5.83 9.51
C ALA A 124 -13.94 4.39 9.66
N GLU A 125 -14.49 3.80 8.59
CA GLU A 125 -14.94 2.41 8.56
C GLU A 125 -13.80 1.40 8.70
N HIS A 126 -12.61 1.73 8.20
CA HIS A 126 -11.43 0.89 8.35
C HIS A 126 -10.89 0.97 9.77
N ILE A 127 -10.87 2.17 10.38
CA ILE A 127 -10.51 2.38 11.79
C ILE A 127 -11.45 1.57 12.71
N ALA A 128 -12.77 1.72 12.53
CA ALA A 128 -13.76 0.96 13.30
C ALA A 128 -13.64 -0.55 13.11
N GLY A 129 -13.24 -0.98 11.90
CA GLY A 129 -12.81 -2.36 11.66
C GLY A 129 -11.70 -2.77 12.63
N ARG A 130 -10.56 -2.07 12.65
CA ARG A 130 -9.43 -2.45 13.51
C ARG A 130 -9.82 -2.44 15.00
N LEU A 131 -10.60 -1.47 15.44
CA LEU A 131 -11.15 -1.47 16.81
C LEU A 131 -11.98 -2.73 17.09
N ALA A 132 -12.84 -3.14 16.16
CA ALA A 132 -13.62 -4.37 16.31
C ALA A 132 -12.73 -5.62 16.36
N LEU A 133 -11.59 -5.65 15.65
CA LEU A 133 -10.61 -6.75 15.77
C LEU A 133 -10.12 -6.85 17.19
N ILE A 134 -9.65 -5.72 17.71
CA ILE A 134 -9.00 -5.65 19.00
C ILE A 134 -10.01 -6.05 20.07
N CYS A 135 -11.25 -5.55 19.98
CA CYS A 135 -12.35 -5.98 20.84
C CYS A 135 -12.55 -7.50 20.80
N GLU A 136 -12.58 -8.15 19.64
CA GLU A 136 -12.70 -9.62 19.57
C GLU A 136 -11.51 -10.35 20.20
N LYS A 137 -10.29 -9.93 19.86
CA LYS A 137 -9.05 -10.52 20.38
C LYS A 137 -8.91 -10.36 21.89
N THR A 138 -9.52 -9.33 22.45
CA THR A 138 -9.53 -9.02 23.88
C THR A 138 -10.80 -9.49 24.60
N GLY A 139 -11.66 -10.30 23.96
CA GLY A 139 -12.81 -10.94 24.62
C GLY A 139 -14.05 -10.05 24.78
N ARG A 140 -14.18 -9.00 23.96
CA ARG A 140 -15.29 -8.03 23.94
C ARG A 140 -16.12 -8.11 22.64
N PRO A 141 -16.75 -9.26 22.33
CA PRO A 141 -17.40 -9.47 21.03
C PRO A 141 -18.65 -8.60 20.83
N ASP A 142 -19.29 -8.13 21.89
CA ASP A 142 -20.49 -7.29 21.81
C ASP A 142 -20.13 -5.87 21.34
N GLU A 143 -19.06 -5.33 21.90
CA GLU A 143 -18.47 -4.06 21.48
C GLU A 143 -17.98 -4.13 20.02
N ALA A 144 -17.33 -5.24 19.64
CA ALA A 144 -16.92 -5.47 18.26
C ALA A 144 -18.10 -5.47 17.27
N ARG A 145 -19.24 -6.08 17.64
CA ARG A 145 -20.44 -6.08 16.80
C ARG A 145 -21.01 -4.66 16.65
N GLU A 146 -21.00 -3.88 17.72
CA GLU A 146 -21.48 -2.50 17.69
C GLU A 146 -20.61 -1.61 16.80
N LEU A 147 -19.28 -1.68 16.96
CA LEU A 147 -18.33 -0.95 16.13
C LEU A 147 -18.52 -1.25 14.63
N ARG A 148 -18.66 -2.54 14.27
CA ARG A 148 -18.94 -2.94 12.88
C ARG A 148 -20.26 -2.41 12.36
N ARG A 149 -21.30 -2.44 13.20
CA ARG A 149 -22.61 -1.90 12.83
C ARG A 149 -22.54 -0.40 12.56
N GLN A 150 -21.86 0.35 13.42
CA GLN A 150 -21.66 1.80 13.25
C GLN A 150 -20.84 2.11 11.99
N ALA A 151 -19.76 1.35 11.74
CA ALA A 151 -18.95 1.49 10.52
C ALA A 151 -19.77 1.27 9.25
N GLU A 152 -20.57 0.20 9.21
CA GLU A 152 -21.43 -0.13 8.07
C GLU A 152 -22.50 0.95 7.85
N GLN A 153 -23.12 1.47 8.92
CA GLN A 153 -24.08 2.58 8.83
C GLN A 153 -23.43 3.86 8.31
N ALA A 154 -22.24 4.23 8.81
CA ALA A 154 -21.49 5.39 8.36
C ALA A 154 -21.14 5.28 6.87
N ARG A 155 -20.70 4.09 6.45
CA ARG A 155 -20.39 3.79 5.04
C ARG A 155 -21.62 3.91 4.14
N GLN A 156 -22.78 3.40 4.57
CA GLN A 156 -24.04 3.53 3.84
C GLN A 156 -24.47 4.98 3.69
N ARG A 157 -24.37 5.79 4.76
CA ARG A 157 -24.66 7.23 4.73
C ARG A 157 -23.74 7.99 3.79
N ALA A 158 -22.47 7.60 3.71
CA ALA A 158 -21.49 8.22 2.81
C ALA A 158 -21.67 7.82 1.33
N GLY A 159 -22.63 6.95 0.99
CA GLY A 159 -22.86 6.47 -0.38
C GLY A 159 -21.67 5.70 -0.99
N ARG A 160 -20.71 5.26 -0.16
CA ARG A 160 -19.49 4.59 -0.61
C ARG A 160 -19.69 3.07 -0.71
N ARG A 161 -19.59 2.54 -1.95
CA ARG A 161 -19.56 1.10 -2.22
C ARG A 161 -18.11 0.61 -2.22
N VAL A 162 -17.61 0.13 -1.09
CA VAL A 162 -16.30 -0.55 -0.97
C VAL A 162 -16.54 -2.03 -0.61
N PRO A 163 -15.91 -3.03 -1.23
CA PRO A 163 -16.12 -4.44 -0.84
C PRO A 163 -15.94 -4.65 0.67
N ARG A 164 -16.72 -5.56 1.27
CA ARG A 164 -16.58 -5.92 2.69
C ARG A 164 -15.22 -6.60 2.88
N VAL A 165 -14.22 -5.86 3.36
CA VAL A 165 -12.90 -6.42 3.67
C VAL A 165 -13.03 -7.25 4.95
N THR A 166 -13.08 -8.57 4.81
CA THR A 166 -13.06 -9.51 5.94
C THR A 166 -11.73 -10.22 6.02
N ALA A 167 -10.64 -9.48 6.29
CA ALA A 167 -9.39 -10.00 6.81
C ALA A 167 -8.41 -8.84 7.02
N TRP A 168 -8.02 -8.60 8.26
CA TRP A 168 -6.88 -7.77 8.60
C TRP A 168 -5.60 -8.58 8.34
N ALA A 169 -5.24 -8.65 7.06
CA ALA A 169 -3.95 -9.07 6.51
C ALA A 169 -3.93 -8.83 4.99
N GLU A 170 -5.05 -9.06 4.30
CA GLU A 170 -5.06 -9.07 2.83
C GLU A 170 -5.18 -7.69 2.17
N SER A 171 -5.50 -6.62 2.91
CA SER A 171 -5.64 -5.28 2.32
C SER A 171 -4.47 -4.33 2.54
N ALA A 172 -3.49 -4.71 3.37
CA ALA A 172 -2.11 -4.22 3.22
C ALA A 172 -1.35 -5.01 2.13
N GLN A 173 -1.94 -6.11 1.65
CA GLN A 173 -1.42 -7.02 0.62
C GLN A 173 -2.33 -7.10 -0.62
N ALA A 174 -3.14 -6.05 -0.88
CA ALA A 174 -3.94 -5.96 -2.11
C ALA A 174 -3.07 -5.54 -3.30
N GLY A 175 -2.16 -6.43 -3.62
CA GLY A 175 -1.33 -6.50 -4.80
C GLY A 175 -0.91 -7.94 -5.06
N GLU A 176 -1.78 -8.93 -4.79
CA GLU A 176 -1.58 -10.25 -5.41
C GLU A 176 -1.44 -10.06 -6.93
N PRO A 177 -0.47 -10.73 -7.57
CA PRO A 177 -0.40 -10.74 -9.02
C PRO A 177 -1.75 -11.25 -9.53
N ARG A 178 -2.30 -10.63 -10.56
CA ARG A 178 -3.37 -11.26 -11.34
C ARG A 178 -2.83 -12.60 -11.84
N THR A 179 -3.05 -13.67 -11.09
CA THR A 179 -3.02 -15.04 -11.60
C THR A 179 -4.21 -15.11 -12.53
N ALA A 180 -3.99 -14.65 -13.76
CA ALA A 180 -4.80 -15.07 -14.87
C ALA A 180 -4.70 -16.60 -14.86
N LYS A 181 -5.75 -17.27 -14.35
CA LYS A 181 -6.06 -18.64 -14.72
C LYS A 181 -5.90 -18.69 -16.23
N GLN A 182 -4.79 -19.26 -16.69
CA GLN A 182 -4.58 -19.61 -18.07
C GLN A 182 -5.61 -20.69 -18.35
N GLN A 183 -6.82 -20.28 -18.72
CA GLN A 183 -7.57 -21.04 -19.69
C GLN A 183 -6.63 -21.25 -20.88
N PRO A 184 -6.58 -22.46 -21.47
CA PRO A 184 -5.74 -22.70 -22.64
C PRO A 184 -6.27 -21.82 -23.78
N ARG A 185 -5.71 -20.61 -23.90
CA ARG A 185 -5.96 -19.73 -25.02
C ARG A 185 -5.13 -20.29 -26.14
N THR A 186 -5.80 -21.11 -26.96
CA THR A 186 -5.40 -21.38 -28.33
C THR A 186 -4.82 -20.11 -28.95
N ALA A 187 -3.62 -20.22 -29.49
CA ALA A 187 -2.92 -19.14 -30.15
C ALA A 187 -3.80 -18.59 -31.28
N LYS A 188 -4.53 -17.51 -31.01
CA LYS A 188 -5.16 -16.71 -32.07
C LYS A 188 -4.07 -15.82 -32.63
N GLN A 189 -3.49 -16.31 -33.73
CA GLN A 189 -2.70 -15.54 -34.68
C GLN A 189 -3.41 -14.21 -34.96
N HIS A 190 -2.78 -13.08 -34.62
CA HIS A 190 -3.26 -11.79 -35.12
C HIS A 190 -2.82 -11.66 -36.59
N PRO A 191 -3.75 -11.33 -37.51
CA PRO A 191 -3.46 -11.21 -38.93
C PRO A 191 -2.50 -10.04 -39.19
N ALA A 192 -1.70 -10.19 -40.23
CA ALA A 192 -0.68 -9.28 -40.74
C ALA A 192 -1.11 -7.80 -40.72
N GLY A 193 -0.84 -7.11 -39.60
CA GLY A 193 -0.92 -5.66 -39.46
C GLY A 193 0.44 -5.06 -39.78
N LYS A 194 0.49 -4.15 -40.75
CA LYS A 194 1.70 -3.51 -41.27
C LYS A 194 2.56 -2.93 -40.13
N THR A 195 3.73 -3.51 -39.86
CA THR A 195 4.72 -2.97 -38.92
C THR A 195 5.14 -1.57 -39.37
N GLY A 196 4.87 -0.54 -38.56
CA GLY A 196 5.25 0.84 -38.88
C GLY A 196 6.77 1.02 -38.96
N ARG A 197 7.27 1.83 -39.91
CA ARG A 197 8.73 2.02 -40.18
C ARG A 197 9.58 2.36 -38.94
N ASN A 198 9.03 3.03 -37.93
CA ASN A 198 9.77 3.42 -36.72
C ASN A 198 9.59 2.46 -35.52
N GLN A 199 8.75 1.43 -35.64
CA GLN A 199 8.52 0.42 -34.59
C GLN A 199 9.72 -0.55 -34.47
N PRO A 200 9.88 -1.25 -33.33
CA PRO A 200 10.84 -2.34 -33.19
C PRO A 200 10.68 -3.37 -34.30
N CYS A 201 11.80 -3.87 -34.81
CA CYS A 201 11.80 -4.83 -35.92
C CYS A 201 11.38 -6.22 -35.41
N PRO A 202 10.41 -6.89 -36.06
CA PRO A 202 9.89 -8.17 -35.58
C PRO A 202 10.90 -9.34 -35.70
N CYS A 203 12.06 -9.14 -36.34
CA CYS A 203 13.13 -10.13 -36.38
C CYS A 203 13.94 -10.24 -35.07
N GLY A 204 13.59 -9.47 -34.03
CA GLY A 204 14.26 -9.54 -32.73
C GLY A 204 15.62 -8.84 -32.67
N SER A 205 16.01 -8.10 -33.71
CA SER A 205 17.32 -7.42 -33.77
C SER A 205 17.49 -6.23 -32.81
N GLY A 206 16.43 -5.83 -32.10
CA GLY A 206 16.40 -4.63 -31.26
C GLY A 206 16.42 -3.30 -32.03
N LYS A 207 16.52 -3.32 -33.36
CA LYS A 207 16.55 -2.13 -34.22
C LYS A 207 15.15 -1.70 -34.67
N LYS A 208 14.95 -0.44 -35.08
CA LYS A 208 13.71 0.02 -35.74
C LYS A 208 13.53 -0.65 -37.11
N PHE A 209 12.29 -0.95 -37.52
CA PHE A 209 11.98 -1.66 -38.77
C PHE A 209 12.67 -1.04 -40.01
N LYS A 210 12.64 0.30 -40.17
CA LYS A 210 13.31 1.02 -41.27
C LYS A 210 14.84 0.90 -41.29
N LYS A 211 15.46 0.49 -40.19
CA LYS A 211 16.91 0.30 -40.05
C LYS A 211 17.30 -1.19 -40.01
N CYS A 212 16.36 -2.09 -40.30
CA CYS A 212 16.56 -3.53 -40.30
C CYS A 212 15.82 -4.15 -41.49
N CYS A 213 14.77 -4.96 -41.28
CA CYS A 213 14.05 -5.65 -42.36
C CYS A 213 13.34 -4.71 -43.36
N GLY A 214 13.14 -3.43 -43.01
CA GLY A 214 12.59 -2.41 -43.90
C GLY A 214 13.64 -1.40 -44.39
N ALA A 215 14.92 -1.71 -44.30
CA ALA A 215 15.99 -0.88 -44.86
C ALA A 215 16.06 -1.08 -46.39
N PRO A 216 16.24 -0.02 -47.19
CA PRO A 216 16.52 -0.17 -48.62
C PRO A 216 17.88 -0.86 -48.79
N ALA A 217 17.96 -1.87 -49.64
CA ALA A 217 19.24 -2.43 -50.06
C ALA A 217 20.04 -1.33 -50.77
N GLN A 218 21.28 -1.09 -50.33
CA GLN A 218 22.20 -0.20 -51.04
C GLN A 218 22.74 -0.97 -52.24
N SER A 219 22.60 -0.41 -53.44
CA SER A 219 23.19 -0.91 -54.70
C SER A 219 24.68 -0.66 -54.74
#